data_AF-A0A353N3Q5-F1
#
_entry.id   AF-A0A353N3Q5-F1
#
_cell.length_a   1.000
_cell.length_b   1.000
_cell.length_c   1.000
_cell.angle_alpha   90.00
_cell.angle_beta   90.00
_cell.angle_gamma   90.00
#
_symmetry.space_group_name_H-M   'P 1'
#
loop_
_entity.id
_entity.type
_entity.pdbx_description
1 polymer ?
#
loop_
_entity_poly.entity_id
_entity_poly.type
_entity_poly.pdbx_seq_one_letter_code
_entity_poly.pdbx_strand_id
1 'polypeptide(L)' 'MMVAEKFLQFPLEPLGMIFYDQNVPKAVKQQQPFSLTHPESKASLSVLRIAQRMLSLPEQSSGGLSLFLKRLFSKIN' A
#
# COMPACT_ATOMS: atom_id res chain seq x y z
N MET A 1 -1.00 16.95 1.49
CA MET A 1 -1.81 16.79 2.72
C MET A 1 -2.62 18.04 3.02
N MET A 2 -2.00 19.24 2.97
CA MET A 2 -2.65 20.52 3.30
C MET A 2 -4.01 20.81 2.63
N VAL A 3 -4.26 20.38 1.38
CA VAL A 3 -5.55 20.63 0.70
C VAL A 3 -6.68 19.76 1.26
N ALA A 4 -6.44 18.45 1.43
CA ALA A 4 -7.48 17.55 1.95
C ALA A 4 -7.87 17.92 3.38
N GLU A 5 -6.89 18.26 4.22
CA GLU A 5 -7.16 18.71 5.59
C GLU A 5 -7.90 20.05 5.60
N LYS A 6 -7.45 21.02 4.79
CA LYS A 6 -8.04 22.36 4.75
C LYS A 6 -9.47 22.38 4.23
N PHE A 7 -9.79 21.56 3.23
CA PHE A 7 -11.07 21.64 2.52
C PHE A 7 -12.03 20.49 2.82
N LEU A 8 -11.52 19.31 3.20
CA LEU A 8 -12.33 18.12 3.48
C LEU A 8 -12.32 17.74 4.96
N GLN A 9 -11.53 18.42 5.80
CA GLN A 9 -11.34 18.08 7.22
C GLN A 9 -10.91 16.61 7.39
N PHE A 10 -10.19 16.08 6.40
CA PHE A 10 -9.80 14.68 6.34
C PHE A 10 -8.28 14.55 6.61
N PRO A 11 -7.87 14.06 7.79
CA PRO A 11 -6.46 13.87 8.10
C PRO A 11 -5.88 12.76 7.24
N LEU A 12 -4.73 13.01 6.61
CA LEU A 12 -4.04 12.04 5.77
C LEU A 12 -2.76 11.57 6.46
N GLU A 13 -2.71 10.29 6.81
CA GLU A 13 -1.49 9.68 7.34
C GLU A 13 -0.65 9.07 6.20
N PRO A 14 0.61 9.51 6.00
CA PRO A 14 1.48 8.89 5.00
C PRO A 14 1.88 7.49 5.45
N LEU A 15 1.70 6.49 4.59
CA LEU A 15 2.11 5.11 4.88
C LEU A 15 3.63 4.90 4.74
N GLY A 16 4.24 5.58 3.78
CA GLY A 16 5.69 5.52 3.51
C GLY A 16 6.02 6.06 2.13
N MET A 17 7.26 5.84 1.70
CA MET A 17 7.78 6.27 0.40
C MET A 17 8.62 5.16 -0.22
N ILE A 18 8.59 5.04 -1.56
CA ILE A 18 9.43 4.13 -2.31
C ILE A 18 10.47 4.97 -3.06
N PHE A 19 11.75 4.77 -2.76
CA PHE A 19 12.82 5.46 -3.46
C PHE A 19 12.94 4.98 -4.90
N TYR A 20 13.26 5.90 -5.81
CA TYR A 20 13.64 5.54 -7.16
C TYR A 20 14.86 4.61 -7.15
N ASP A 21 14.77 3.53 -7.93
CA ASP A 21 15.77 2.47 -7.96
C ASP A 21 15.84 1.86 -9.37
N GLN A 22 17.05 1.79 -9.94
CA GLN A 22 17.29 1.25 -11.28
C GLN A 22 17.02 -0.25 -11.39
N ASN A 23 16.92 -0.97 -10.27
CA ASN A 23 16.61 -2.40 -10.27
C ASN A 23 15.13 -2.66 -10.56
N VAL A 24 14.24 -1.69 -10.32
CA VAL A 24 12.81 -1.83 -10.61
C VAL A 24 12.54 -2.05 -12.11
N PRO A 25 12.97 -1.17 -13.04
CA PRO A 25 12.73 -1.40 -14.46
C PRO A 25 13.45 -2.65 -15.01
N LYS A 26 14.60 -3.04 -14.43
CA LYS A 26 15.30 -4.29 -14.80
C LYS A 26 14.46 -5.52 -14.44
N ALA A 27 13.95 -5.57 -13.21
CA ALA A 27 13.14 -6.66 -12.71
C ALA A 27 11.80 -6.77 -13.49
N VAL A 28 11.17 -5.64 -13.81
CA VAL A 28 9.96 -5.60 -14.66
C VAL A 28 10.21 -6.22 -16.05
N LYS A 29 11.32 -5.85 -16.71
CA LYS A 29 11.69 -6.43 -18.02
C LYS A 29 11.92 -7.94 -17.95
N GLN A 30 12.42 -8.43 -16.83
CA GLN A 30 12.65 -9.86 -16.58
C GLN A 30 11.39 -10.61 -16.11
N GLN A 31 10.26 -9.90 -15.93
CA GLN A 31 9.03 -10.44 -15.36
C GLN A 31 9.24 -11.12 -14.00
N GLN A 32 10.16 -10.58 -13.20
CA GLN A 32 10.45 -11.06 -11.86
C GLN A 32 10.30 -9.91 -10.85
N PRO A 33 9.66 -10.11 -9.68
CA PRO A 33 9.57 -9.07 -8.67
C PRO A 33 10.95 -8.58 -8.21
N PHE A 34 11.13 -7.26 -8.10
CA PHE A 34 12.39 -6.67 -7.60
C PHE A 34 12.65 -7.01 -6.12
N SER A 35 11.60 -7.27 -5.34
CA SER A 35 11.72 -7.74 -3.96
C SER A 35 12.34 -9.13 -3.84
N LEU A 36 12.19 -9.98 -4.86
CA LEU A 36 12.75 -11.33 -4.89
C LEU A 36 14.15 -11.34 -5.52
N THR A 37 14.34 -10.61 -6.62
CA THR A 37 15.60 -10.59 -7.38
C THR A 37 16.65 -9.63 -6.80
N HIS A 38 16.21 -8.57 -6.11
CA HIS A 38 17.08 -7.52 -5.54
C HIS A 38 16.58 -7.14 -4.13
N PRO A 39 16.60 -8.07 -3.16
CA PRO A 39 16.00 -7.86 -1.83
C PRO A 39 16.60 -6.68 -1.05
N GLU A 40 17.90 -6.40 -1.26
CA GLU A 40 18.62 -5.30 -0.61
C GLU A 40 18.52 -3.95 -1.34
N SER A 41 17.74 -3.89 -2.43
CA SER A 41 17.55 -2.65 -3.18
C SER A 41 16.77 -1.61 -2.37
N LYS A 42 16.95 -0.32 -2.68
CA LYS A 42 16.26 0.77 -1.97
C LYS A 42 14.74 0.63 -2.13
N ALA A 43 14.28 0.20 -3.30
CA ALA A 43 12.86 -0.04 -3.55
C ALA A 43 12.33 -1.21 -2.72
N SER A 44 13.05 -2.34 -2.69
CA SER A 44 12.68 -3.53 -1.89
C SER A 44 12.58 -3.21 -0.41
N LEU A 45 13.60 -2.55 0.15
CA LEU A 45 13.63 -2.15 1.56
C LEU A 45 12.53 -1.12 1.87
N SER A 46 12.19 -0.24 0.93
CA SER A 46 11.07 0.71 1.10
C SER A 46 9.73 -0.01 1.22
N VAL A 47 9.46 -0.97 0.33
CA VAL A 47 8.24 -1.78 0.36
C VAL A 47 8.18 -2.61 1.63
N LEU A 48 9.31 -3.21 2.05
CA LEU A 48 9.38 -3.97 3.30
C LEU A 48 9.03 -3.12 4.52
N ARG A 49 9.55 -1.88 4.61
CA ARG A 49 9.20 -0.96 5.70
C ARG A 49 7.72 -0.58 5.70
N ILE A 50 7.16 -0.33 4.52
CA ILE A 50 5.71 -0.08 4.36
C ILE A 50 4.91 -1.28 4.87
N ALA A 51 5.27 -2.49 4.46
CA ALA A 51 4.59 -3.72 4.90
C ALA A 51 4.70 -3.93 6.42
N GLN A 52 5.88 -3.74 7.01
CA GLN A 52 6.09 -3.83 8.46
C GLN A 52 5.21 -2.82 9.21
N ARG A 53 5.11 -1.59 8.72
CA ARG A 53 4.22 -0.58 9.32
C ARG A 53 2.75 -1.01 9.23
N MET A 54 2.30 -1.55 8.10
CA MET A 54 0.92 -2.04 7.97
C MET A 54 0.62 -3.17 8.95
N LEU A 55 1.55 -4.11 9.13
CA LEU A 55 1.40 -5.21 10.09
C LEU A 55 1.40 -4.75 11.55
N SER A 56 1.96 -3.58 11.84
CA SER A 56 1.92 -2.98 13.18
C SER A 56 0.62 -2.23 13.49
N LEU A 57 -0.26 -2.03 12.50
CA LEU A 57 -1.54 -1.36 12.71
C LEU A 57 -2.49 -2.27 13.50
N PRO A 58 -3.36 -1.70 14.36
CA PRO A 58 -4.38 -2.47 15.06
C PRO A 58 -5.27 -3.23 14.08
N GLU A 59 -5.55 -4.51 14.35
CA GLU A 59 -6.52 -5.26 13.58
C GLU A 59 -7.91 -4.61 13.71
N GLN A 60 -8.49 -4.23 12.57
CA GLN A 60 -9.89 -3.84 12.53
C GLN A 60 -10.74 -5.11 12.37
N SER A 61 -11.79 -5.24 13.20
CA SER A 61 -12.75 -6.33 13.08
C SER A 61 -13.31 -6.39 11.67
N SER A 62 -13.00 -7.46 10.94
CA SER A 62 -13.56 -7.66 9.60
C SER A 62 -15.04 -8.00 9.74
N GLY A 63 -15.93 -7.26 9.08
CA GLY A 63 -17.38 -7.51 9.11
C GLY A 63 -17.81 -8.79 8.36
N GLY A 64 -16.90 -9.75 8.20
CA GLY A 64 -17.08 -11.00 7.49
C GLY A 64 -17.50 -10.83 6.02
N LEU A 65 -17.91 -11.95 5.43
CA LEU A 65 -18.44 -12.02 4.06
C LEU A 65 -19.71 -11.17 3.87
N SER A 66 -20.57 -11.08 4.90
CA SER A 66 -21.81 -10.31 4.82
C SER A 66 -21.56 -8.82 4.58
N LEU A 67 -20.64 -8.20 5.33
CA LEU A 67 -20.27 -6.80 5.11
C LEU A 67 -19.54 -6.61 3.77
N PHE A 68 -18.72 -7.57 3.36
CA PHE A 68 -18.05 -7.54 2.06
C PHE A 68 -19.07 -7.52 0.90
N LEU A 69 -20.01 -8.46 0.86
CA LEU A 69 -21.03 -8.52 -0.18
C LEU A 69 -21.94 -7.29 -0.13
N LYS A 70 -22.32 -6.82 1.07
CA LYS A 70 -23.07 -5.57 1.22
C LYS A 70 -22.34 -4.39 0.58
N ARG A 71 -21.03 -4.25 0.79
CA ARG A 71 -20.22 -3.18 0.16
C ARG A 71 -20.06 -3.37 -1.35
N LEU A 72 -19.89 -4.60 -1.81
CA LEU A 72 -19.70 -4.93 -3.23
C LEU A 72 -20.95 -4.61 -4.06
N PHE A 73 -22.14 -4.95 -3.55
CA PHE A 73 -23.42 -4.75 -4.26
C PHE A 73 -24.13 -3.43 -3.90
N SER A 74 -23.66 -2.69 -2.90
CA SER A 74 -24.21 -1.39 -2.48
C SER A 74 -24.21 -0.30 -3.56
N LYS A 75 -23.47 -0.47 -4.66
CA LYS A 75 -23.37 0.49 -5.77
C LYS A 75 -23.97 0.01 -7.09
N ILE A 76 -24.73 -1.10 -7.07
CA ILE A 76 -25.37 -1.69 -8.26
C ILE A 76 -26.85 -1.26 -8.40
N ASN A 77 -27.35 -0.39 -7.50
CA ASN A 77 -28.58 0.39 -7.68
C ASN A 77 -28.24 1.87 -7.88
#